data_AF-A0A958P8D9-F1
#
_entry.id   AF-A0A958P8D9-F1
#
_cell.length_a   1.000
_cell.length_b   1.000
_cell.length_c   1.000
_cell.angle_alpha   90.00
_cell.angle_beta   90.00
_cell.angle_gamma   90.00
#
_symmetry.space_group_name_H-M   'P 1'
#
loop_
_entity.id
_entity.type
_entity.pdbx_description
1 polymer ?
#
loop_
_entity_poly.entity_id
_entity_poly.type
_entity_poly.pdbx_seq_one_letter_code
_entity_poly.pdbx_strand_id
1 'polypeptide(L)'
;MNSKGFTLIEIVVAIAILAVLSFYTAQSIQRAVQSKVKIQGDIERTSTLRSAIRVIEKDIQMAFNYRDPNIELHNRAGKERDKQKASDKAKGKGKSDDTSGAGPSEASGEGTPGSAEPFKPIEEKILTQFAGTEETINFTSRNNFRTQADSQMSDEMEVGYYVEDCRKRSNSSISTKCLMRRTSNIIDDQIEDGGDSVALIEDVTRFKLRYLGYQENAEWQSQWRSDQGGDDVTKDHFPIAVEVTIEVQDKTKEKSKPTSMTIVAEIRNPNNPIKEEGADGQNQGEPAPGGGLGE
;
A
#
# COMPACT_ATOMS: atom_id res chain seq x y z
N MET A 1 -40.91 60.84 55.40
CA MET A 1 -40.41 59.90 54.37
C MET A 1 -39.73 60.73 53.30
N ASN A 2 -38.39 60.76 53.28
CA ASN A 2 -37.65 61.58 52.30
C ASN A 2 -37.55 60.81 50.99
N SER A 3 -38.51 61.01 50.10
CA SER A 3 -38.42 60.61 48.69
C SER A 3 -37.43 61.56 47.99
N LYS A 4 -36.15 61.20 47.98
CA LYS A 4 -35.16 61.84 47.11
C LYS A 4 -35.51 61.45 45.66
N GLY A 5 -35.93 62.42 44.85
CA GLY A 5 -36.16 62.22 43.42
C GLY A 5 -34.84 61.98 42.68
N PHE A 6 -34.89 61.22 41.59
CA PHE A 6 -33.74 61.00 40.70
C PHE A 6 -33.24 62.32 40.14
N THR A 7 -31.92 62.50 40.19
CA THR A 7 -31.30 63.68 39.59
C THR A 7 -31.17 63.48 38.08
N LEU A 8 -31.29 64.55 37.30
CA LEU A 8 -31.14 64.51 35.85
C LEU A 8 -29.79 63.89 35.44
N ILE A 9 -28.73 64.16 36.21
CA ILE A 9 -27.38 63.62 35.99
C ILE A 9 -27.34 62.09 36.14
N GLU A 10 -28.10 61.51 37.06
CA GLU A 10 -28.12 60.06 37.34
C GLU A 10 -28.77 59.27 36.21
N ILE A 11 -29.85 59.80 35.63
CA ILE A 11 -30.51 59.20 34.46
C ILE A 11 -29.59 59.25 33.24
N VAL A 12 -28.91 60.38 33.02
CA VAL A 12 -27.97 60.52 31.89
C VAL A 12 -26.79 59.57 32.02
N VAL A 13 -26.24 59.40 33.22
CA VAL A 13 -25.14 58.45 33.47
C VAL A 13 -25.61 57.00 33.25
N ALA A 14 -26.80 56.63 33.74
CA ALA A 14 -27.34 55.28 33.54
C ALA A 14 -27.53 54.95 32.05
N ILE A 15 -28.07 55.89 31.26
CA ILE A 15 -28.26 55.72 29.82
C ILE A 15 -26.90 55.64 29.11
N ALA A 16 -25.92 56.45 29.50
CA ALA A 16 -24.58 56.42 28.92
C ALA A 16 -23.89 55.07 29.16
N ILE A 17 -23.93 54.55 30.40
CA ILE A 17 -23.38 53.23 30.73
C ILE A 17 -24.08 52.13 29.93
N LEU A 18 -25.42 52.17 29.88
CA LEU A 18 -26.21 51.16 29.15
C LEU A 18 -25.91 51.17 27.65
N ALA A 19 -25.76 52.35 27.05
CA ALA A 19 -25.39 52.49 25.64
C ALA A 19 -24.01 51.90 25.36
N VAL A 20 -23.03 52.19 26.22
CA VAL A 20 -21.67 51.63 26.11
C VAL A 20 -21.67 50.12 26.27
N LEU A 21 -22.39 49.58 27.27
CA LEU A 21 -22.52 48.14 27.48
C LEU A 21 -23.19 47.46 26.28
N SER A 22 -24.27 48.05 25.75
CA SER A 22 -24.98 47.53 24.58
C SER A 22 -24.10 47.52 23.32
N PHE A 23 -23.26 48.53 23.16
CA PHE A 23 -22.29 48.58 22.06
C PHE A 23 -21.23 47.47 22.20
N TYR A 24 -20.66 47.29 23.40
CA TYR A 24 -19.69 46.23 23.65
C TYR A 24 -20.28 44.82 23.49
N THR A 25 -21.52 44.60 23.94
CA THR A 25 -22.19 43.30 23.77
C THR A 25 -22.43 42.99 22.30
N ALA A 26 -22.92 43.97 21.52
CA ALA A 26 -23.11 43.80 20.08
C ALA A 26 -21.77 43.47 19.39
N GLN A 27 -20.69 44.16 19.73
CA GLN A 27 -19.37 43.88 19.18
C GLN A 27 -18.85 42.49 19.58
N SER A 28 -19.07 42.08 20.83
CA SER A 28 -18.69 40.75 21.32
C SER A 28 -19.44 39.64 20.58
N ILE A 29 -20.75 39.80 20.37
CA ILE A 29 -21.59 38.84 19.63
C ILE A 29 -21.09 38.72 18.18
N GLN A 30 -20.82 39.84 17.49
CA GLN A 30 -20.31 39.82 16.13
C GLN A 30 -18.96 39.09 16.03
N ARG A 31 -18.04 39.35 16.97
CA ARG A 31 -16.76 38.63 17.05
C ARG A 31 -16.95 37.13 17.32
N ALA A 32 -17.88 36.76 18.19
CA ALA A 32 -18.19 35.37 18.49
C ALA A 32 -18.73 34.63 17.26
N VAL A 33 -19.61 35.25 16.48
CA VAL A 33 -20.15 34.67 15.23
C VAL A 33 -19.03 34.46 14.20
N GLN A 34 -18.19 35.47 13.96
CA GLN A 34 -17.07 35.34 13.01
C GLN A 34 -16.06 34.27 13.45
N SER A 35 -15.77 34.21 14.75
CA SER A 35 -14.89 33.18 15.33
C SER A 35 -15.47 31.79 15.13
N LYS A 36 -16.77 31.59 15.39
CA LYS A 36 -17.45 30.31 15.18
C LYS A 36 -17.36 29.83 13.73
N VAL A 37 -17.63 30.70 12.76
CA VAL A 37 -17.56 30.36 11.32
C VAL A 37 -16.16 29.91 10.94
N LYS A 38 -15.14 30.64 11.41
CA LYS A 38 -13.74 30.28 11.16
C LYS A 38 -13.37 28.92 11.77
N ILE A 39 -13.70 28.71 13.04
CA ILE A 39 -13.42 27.45 13.74
C ILE A 39 -14.12 26.28 13.07
N GLN A 40 -15.39 26.45 12.65
CA GLN A 40 -16.11 25.41 11.91
C GLN A 40 -15.39 25.05 10.60
N GLY A 41 -14.96 26.04 9.81
CA GLY A 41 -14.23 25.78 8.57
C GLY A 41 -12.90 25.06 8.80
N ASP A 42 -12.15 25.43 9.84
CA ASP A 42 -10.88 24.78 10.20
C ASP A 42 -11.11 23.31 10.64
N ILE A 43 -12.17 23.06 11.41
CA ILE A 43 -12.58 21.71 11.84
C ILE A 43 -12.99 20.86 10.64
N GLU A 44 -13.86 21.37 9.78
CA GLU A 44 -14.37 20.67 8.61
C GLU A 44 -13.24 20.27 7.65
N ARG A 45 -12.32 21.19 7.38
CA ARG A 45 -11.15 20.92 6.54
C ARG A 45 -10.24 19.86 7.12
N THR A 46 -9.96 19.93 8.43
CA THR A 46 -9.13 18.92 9.10
C THR A 46 -9.83 17.55 9.14
N SER A 47 -11.15 17.54 9.36
CA SER A 47 -11.96 16.31 9.36
C SER A 47 -11.98 15.64 7.99
N THR A 48 -12.13 16.44 6.93
CA THR A 48 -12.12 15.96 5.54
C THR A 48 -10.75 15.39 5.18
N LEU A 49 -9.66 16.09 5.54
CA LEU A 49 -8.28 15.61 5.35
C LEU A 49 -8.03 14.27 6.07
N ARG A 50 -8.45 14.15 7.34
CA ARG A 50 -8.35 12.89 8.09
C ARG A 50 -9.14 11.76 7.45
N SER A 51 -10.32 12.06 6.90
CA SER A 51 -11.17 11.06 6.27
C SER A 51 -10.55 10.56 4.96
N ALA A 52 -10.03 11.46 4.13
CA ALA A 52 -9.32 11.10 2.91
C ALA A 52 -8.08 10.24 3.20
N ILE A 53 -7.29 10.64 4.20
CA ILE A 53 -6.11 9.88 4.64
C ILE A 53 -6.49 8.49 5.14
N ARG A 54 -7.56 8.36 5.93
CA ARG A 54 -8.00 7.07 6.46
C ARG A 54 -8.45 6.09 5.35
N VAL A 55 -9.02 6.60 4.25
CA VAL A 55 -9.33 5.77 3.07
C VAL A 55 -8.04 5.22 2.46
N ILE A 56 -7.07 6.10 2.19
CA ILE A 56 -5.76 5.71 1.64
C ILE A 56 -5.03 4.73 2.54
N GLU A 57 -4.99 5.02 3.83
CA GLU A 57 -4.40 4.15 4.85
C GLU A 57 -5.02 2.75 4.82
N LYS A 58 -6.35 2.67 4.74
CA LYS A 58 -7.08 1.40 4.74
C LYS A 58 -6.85 0.60 3.46
N ASP A 59 -6.79 1.28 2.32
CA ASP A 59 -6.45 0.68 1.03
C ASP A 59 -5.03 0.10 1.07
N ILE A 60 -4.03 0.88 1.51
CA ILE A 60 -2.62 0.46 1.64
C ILE A 60 -2.46 -0.69 2.63
N GLN A 61 -3.12 -0.63 3.79
CA GLN A 61 -3.04 -1.69 4.80
C GLN A 61 -3.48 -3.07 4.30
N MET A 62 -4.34 -3.09 3.27
CA MET A 62 -4.86 -4.31 2.67
C MET A 62 -4.29 -4.56 1.27
N ALA A 63 -3.21 -3.84 0.91
CA ALA A 63 -2.38 -4.19 -0.22
C ALA A 63 -1.77 -5.57 -0.01
N PHE A 64 -1.68 -6.35 -1.08
CA PHE A 64 -1.16 -7.71 -1.03
C PHE A 64 -0.55 -8.10 -2.37
N ASN A 65 0.50 -8.92 -2.31
CA ASN A 65 1.08 -9.59 -3.46
C ASN A 65 0.53 -11.02 -3.53
N TYR A 66 -0.25 -11.36 -4.54
CA TYR A 66 -0.79 -12.71 -4.69
C TYR A 66 0.33 -13.70 -5.01
N ARG A 67 0.37 -14.81 -4.26
CA ARG A 67 1.21 -15.97 -4.56
C ARG A 67 0.42 -17.25 -4.33
N ASP A 68 0.48 -18.17 -5.29
CA ASP A 68 -0.16 -19.47 -5.27
C ASP A 68 0.77 -20.50 -4.58
N PRO A 69 0.42 -20.93 -3.36
CA PRO A 69 1.22 -21.91 -2.63
C PRO A 69 1.28 -23.27 -3.34
N ASN A 70 0.33 -23.58 -4.24
CA ASN A 70 0.35 -24.84 -4.99
C ASN A 70 1.42 -24.84 -6.07
N ILE A 71 1.67 -23.70 -6.72
CA ILE A 71 2.77 -23.57 -7.69
C ILE A 71 4.10 -23.71 -6.97
N GLU A 72 4.26 -23.06 -5.82
CA GLU A 72 5.45 -23.19 -4.99
C GLU A 72 5.67 -24.65 -4.54
N LEU A 73 4.63 -25.31 -4.04
CA LEU A 73 4.68 -26.70 -3.61
C LEU A 73 5.00 -27.66 -4.76
N HIS A 74 4.38 -27.47 -5.93
CA HIS A 74 4.66 -28.24 -7.14
C HIS A 74 6.13 -28.12 -7.50
N ASN A 75 6.63 -26.88 -7.62
CA ASN A 75 8.02 -26.59 -7.96
C ASN A 75 9.01 -27.18 -6.94
N ARG A 76 8.71 -27.08 -5.65
CA ARG A 76 9.52 -27.69 -4.58
C ARG A 76 9.54 -29.21 -4.66
N ALA A 77 8.38 -29.85 -4.87
CA ALA A 77 8.29 -31.30 -5.00
C ALA A 77 9.10 -31.83 -6.19
N GLY A 78 9.12 -31.09 -7.31
CA GLY A 78 9.98 -31.39 -8.45
C GLY A 78 11.47 -31.34 -8.11
N LYS A 79 11.92 -30.26 -7.47
CA LYS A 79 13.31 -30.10 -7.01
C LYS A 79 13.73 -31.26 -6.09
N GLU A 80 12.92 -31.62 -5.11
CA GLU A 80 13.22 -32.70 -4.15
C GLU A 80 13.28 -34.07 -4.83
N ARG A 81 12.35 -34.37 -5.74
CA ARG A 81 12.38 -35.61 -6.53
C ARG A 81 13.65 -35.71 -7.37
N ASP A 82 14.07 -34.62 -8.00
CA ASP A 82 15.25 -34.61 -8.84
C ASP A 82 16.55 -34.72 -8.01
N LYS A 83 16.60 -34.11 -6.81
CA LYS A 83 17.65 -34.35 -5.80
C LYS A 83 17.70 -35.82 -5.36
N GLN A 84 16.54 -36.43 -5.08
CA GLN A 84 16.47 -37.85 -4.70
C GLN A 84 17.01 -38.75 -5.82
N LYS A 85 16.59 -38.53 -7.07
CA LYS A 85 17.14 -39.25 -8.24
C LYS A 85 18.65 -39.09 -8.39
N ALA A 86 19.19 -37.89 -8.14
CA ALA A 86 20.63 -37.65 -8.17
C ALA A 86 21.34 -38.44 -7.05
N SER A 87 20.77 -38.45 -5.84
CA SER A 87 21.30 -39.19 -4.70
C SER A 87 21.28 -40.72 -4.89
N ASP A 88 20.21 -41.25 -5.50
CA ASP A 88 20.06 -42.67 -5.79
C ASP A 88 21.06 -43.11 -6.88
N LYS A 89 21.26 -42.27 -7.91
CA LYS A 89 22.32 -42.49 -8.91
C LYS A 89 23.71 -42.48 -8.30
N ALA A 90 23.97 -41.63 -7.30
CA ALA A 90 25.25 -41.58 -6.60
C ALA A 90 25.47 -42.84 -5.72
N LYS A 91 24.44 -43.34 -5.03
CA LYS A 91 24.51 -44.56 -4.20
C LYS A 91 24.60 -45.85 -5.04
N GLY A 92 23.96 -45.91 -6.20
CA GLY A 92 24.01 -47.06 -7.11
C GLY A 92 25.38 -47.32 -7.77
N LYS A 93 26.29 -46.34 -7.72
CA LYS A 93 27.65 -46.45 -8.30
C LYS A 93 28.64 -47.26 -7.44
N GLY A 94 28.24 -47.71 -6.24
CA GLY A 94 29.11 -48.40 -5.29
C GLY A 94 28.94 -49.93 -5.20
N LYS A 95 28.12 -50.56 -6.04
CA LYS A 95 27.95 -52.03 -6.04
C LYS A 95 28.45 -52.62 -7.34
N SER A 96 29.76 -52.80 -7.44
CA SER A 96 30.37 -53.72 -8.40
C SER A 96 30.13 -55.15 -7.94
N ASP A 97 29.66 -55.97 -8.89
CA ASP A 97 29.45 -57.41 -8.81
C ASP A 97 30.56 -58.17 -8.10
N ASP A 98 30.17 -59.09 -7.21
CA ASP A 98 30.69 -60.46 -7.29
C ASP A 98 29.69 -61.43 -6.64
N THR A 99 28.87 -62.13 -7.43
CA THR A 99 28.81 -63.61 -7.41
C THR A 99 27.72 -64.14 -8.35
N SER A 100 28.14 -65.15 -9.11
CA SER A 100 27.39 -65.98 -10.03
C SER A 100 26.28 -66.81 -9.37
N GLY A 101 25.15 -66.96 -10.05
CA GLY A 101 24.10 -67.91 -9.69
C GLY A 101 22.94 -67.90 -10.69
N ALA A 102 22.90 -68.90 -11.55
CA ALA A 102 21.85 -69.12 -12.56
C ALA A 102 20.57 -69.74 -11.95
N GLY A 103 19.39 -69.33 -12.45
CA GLY A 103 18.11 -70.02 -12.24
C GLY A 103 16.87 -69.15 -12.49
N PRO A 104 15.75 -69.69 -13.00
CA PRO A 104 15.03 -69.07 -14.13
C PRO A 104 13.77 -68.24 -13.80
N SER A 105 13.38 -67.48 -14.83
CA SER A 105 12.20 -66.63 -15.05
C SER A 105 10.83 -67.28 -14.78
N GLU A 106 9.91 -66.56 -14.14
CA GLU A 106 8.62 -66.10 -14.69
C GLU A 106 7.67 -65.56 -13.60
N ALA A 107 7.27 -64.29 -13.71
CA ALA A 107 5.91 -63.81 -13.45
C ALA A 107 5.83 -62.34 -13.91
N SER A 108 5.43 -62.20 -15.17
CA SER A 108 5.06 -60.97 -15.86
C SER A 108 3.90 -60.25 -15.17
N GLY A 109 4.20 -59.12 -14.54
CA GLY A 109 3.27 -58.01 -14.39
C GLY A 109 3.77 -56.88 -15.29
N GLU A 110 3.27 -56.82 -16.53
CA GLU A 110 3.52 -55.70 -17.43
C GLU A 110 2.82 -54.45 -16.90
N GLY A 111 3.51 -53.73 -16.01
CA GLY A 111 3.44 -52.28 -16.00
C GLY A 111 4.63 -51.80 -16.80
N THR A 112 4.42 -51.40 -18.06
CA THR A 112 5.41 -50.59 -18.78
C THR A 112 5.91 -49.52 -17.81
N PRO A 113 7.22 -49.32 -17.58
CA PRO A 113 7.68 -48.16 -16.85
C PRO A 113 7.35 -46.97 -17.74
N GLY A 114 6.13 -46.43 -17.57
CA GLY A 114 5.68 -45.24 -18.26
C GLY A 114 6.80 -44.23 -18.07
N SER A 115 7.38 -43.80 -19.18
CA SER A 115 8.45 -42.80 -19.20
C SER A 115 7.98 -41.62 -18.37
N ALA A 116 8.44 -41.57 -17.11
CA ALA A 116 7.98 -40.54 -16.19
C ALA A 116 8.38 -39.21 -16.81
N GLU A 117 7.39 -38.43 -17.23
CA GLU A 117 7.65 -37.16 -17.89
C GLU A 117 8.59 -36.30 -17.01
N PRO A 118 9.55 -35.58 -17.61
CA PRO A 118 10.42 -34.70 -16.87
C PRO A 118 9.55 -33.69 -16.11
N PHE A 119 9.94 -33.38 -14.86
CA PHE A 119 9.18 -32.40 -14.09
C PHE A 119 9.38 -31.04 -14.74
N LYS A 120 8.27 -30.36 -15.03
CA LYS A 120 8.28 -29.02 -15.58
C LYS A 120 7.88 -28.04 -14.47
N PRO A 121 8.78 -27.12 -14.09
CA PRO A 121 8.41 -26.01 -13.23
C PRO A 121 7.25 -25.22 -13.85
N ILE A 122 6.31 -24.81 -13.01
CA ILE A 122 5.23 -23.91 -13.40
C ILE A 122 5.71 -22.50 -13.09
N GLU A 123 5.64 -21.63 -14.10
CA GLU A 123 5.87 -20.19 -13.94
C GLU A 123 4.59 -19.54 -13.41
N GLU A 124 4.73 -18.81 -12.32
CA GLU A 124 3.61 -18.12 -11.69
C GLU A 124 3.32 -16.80 -12.43
N LYS A 125 2.06 -16.62 -12.87
CA LYS A 125 1.60 -15.34 -13.42
C LYS A 125 1.04 -14.46 -12.29
N ILE A 126 1.82 -13.47 -11.86
CA ILE A 126 1.41 -12.50 -10.84
C ILE A 126 0.74 -11.32 -11.53
N LEU A 127 -0.55 -11.11 -11.26
CA LEU A 127 -1.30 -9.93 -11.73
C LEU A 127 -1.31 -8.80 -10.70
N THR A 128 -1.18 -9.15 -9.41
CA THR A 128 -1.09 -8.16 -8.34
C THR A 128 0.19 -7.35 -8.45
N GLN A 129 0.05 -6.04 -8.48
CA GLN A 129 1.18 -5.13 -8.66
C GLN A 129 1.12 -4.01 -7.63
N PHE A 130 2.28 -3.40 -7.40
CA PHE A 130 2.45 -2.18 -6.65
C PHE A 130 3.39 -1.27 -7.44
N ALA A 131 2.85 -0.16 -7.94
CA ALA A 131 3.56 0.80 -8.76
C ALA A 131 3.29 2.21 -8.25
N GLY A 132 4.32 2.89 -7.75
CA GLY A 132 4.16 4.22 -7.20
C GLY A 132 5.39 5.10 -7.39
N THR A 133 5.14 6.39 -7.59
CA THR A 133 6.12 7.48 -7.67
C THR A 133 5.93 8.43 -6.48
N GLU A 134 6.56 9.60 -6.47
CA GLU A 134 6.34 10.59 -5.40
C GLU A 134 4.92 11.16 -5.39
N GLU A 135 4.21 11.16 -6.51
CA GLU A 135 2.91 11.85 -6.67
C GLU A 135 1.78 10.93 -7.15
N THR A 136 2.08 9.68 -7.48
CA THR A 136 1.10 8.69 -7.93
C THR A 136 1.37 7.34 -7.27
N ILE A 137 0.32 6.55 -7.02
CA ILE A 137 0.45 5.19 -6.51
C ILE A 137 -0.72 4.36 -7.00
N ASN A 138 -0.44 3.18 -7.54
CA ASN A 138 -1.40 2.20 -8.03
C ASN A 138 -1.02 0.82 -7.48
N PHE A 139 -2.00 0.10 -6.93
CA PHE A 139 -1.72 -1.20 -6.34
C PHE A 139 -2.98 -2.05 -6.20
N THR A 140 -2.79 -3.35 -6.04
CA THR A 140 -3.87 -4.28 -5.72
C THR A 140 -4.16 -4.31 -4.22
N SER A 141 -5.44 -4.24 -3.86
CA SER A 141 -5.91 -4.21 -2.46
C SER A 141 -7.14 -5.09 -2.27
N ARG A 142 -7.29 -5.65 -1.07
CA ARG A 142 -8.51 -6.37 -0.64
C ARG A 142 -9.57 -5.48 -0.01
N ASN A 143 -9.47 -4.16 -0.20
CA ASN A 143 -10.45 -3.20 0.32
C ASN A 143 -11.67 -3.02 -0.57
N ASN A 144 -12.13 -4.09 -1.23
CA ASN A 144 -13.33 -4.05 -2.04
C ASN A 144 -14.52 -4.60 -1.27
N PHE A 145 -15.51 -3.75 -1.02
CA PHE A 145 -16.74 -4.14 -0.36
C PHE A 145 -17.91 -4.04 -1.32
N ARG A 146 -18.66 -5.14 -1.39
CA ARG A 146 -19.85 -5.24 -2.22
C ARG A 146 -20.99 -4.42 -1.62
N THR A 147 -21.35 -3.32 -2.27
CA THR A 147 -22.46 -2.45 -1.82
C THR A 147 -23.82 -2.85 -2.39
N GLN A 148 -23.83 -3.64 -3.47
CA GLN A 148 -25.04 -4.09 -4.16
C GLN A 148 -25.14 -5.61 -4.14
N ALA A 149 -26.33 -6.14 -3.84
CA ALA A 149 -26.57 -7.57 -3.98
C ALA A 149 -26.34 -8.00 -5.44
N ASP A 150 -25.82 -9.21 -5.63
CA ASP A 150 -25.65 -9.84 -6.95
C ASP A 150 -24.69 -9.13 -7.95
N SER A 151 -23.98 -8.08 -7.55
CA SER A 151 -22.92 -7.47 -8.38
C SER A 151 -21.73 -8.43 -8.58
N GLN A 152 -21.25 -8.58 -9.83
CA GLN A 152 -20.07 -9.37 -10.14
C GLN A 152 -18.81 -8.54 -9.83
N MET A 153 -18.41 -8.51 -8.56
CA MET A 153 -17.17 -7.87 -8.11
C MET A 153 -16.46 -8.78 -7.11
N SER A 154 -15.13 -8.81 -7.20
CA SER A 154 -14.27 -9.50 -6.24
C SER A 154 -14.19 -8.70 -4.92
N ASP A 155 -13.69 -9.32 -3.86
CA ASP A 155 -13.19 -8.61 -2.67
C ASP A 155 -11.82 -7.95 -2.92
N GLU A 156 -11.20 -8.30 -4.04
CA GLU A 156 -9.99 -7.68 -4.56
C GLU A 156 -10.33 -6.55 -5.54
N MET A 157 -9.47 -5.53 -5.59
CA MET A 157 -9.55 -4.41 -6.52
C MET A 157 -8.16 -3.92 -6.89
N GLU A 158 -8.07 -3.18 -7.98
CA GLU A 158 -7.00 -2.23 -8.19
C GLU A 158 -7.43 -0.87 -7.66
N VAL A 159 -6.51 -0.17 -6.99
CA VAL A 159 -6.73 1.17 -6.49
C VAL A 159 -5.58 2.08 -6.88
N GLY A 160 -5.92 3.30 -7.30
CA GLY A 160 -4.96 4.32 -7.71
C GLY A 160 -5.21 5.65 -7.02
N TYR A 161 -4.14 6.40 -6.74
CA TYR A 161 -4.22 7.77 -6.26
C TYR A 161 -3.31 8.68 -7.07
N TYR A 162 -3.87 9.83 -7.45
CA TYR A 162 -3.16 10.86 -8.21
C TYR A 162 -3.88 12.20 -8.03
N VAL A 163 -3.18 13.29 -8.34
CA VAL A 163 -3.77 14.65 -8.30
C VAL A 163 -4.15 15.09 -9.70
N GLU A 164 -5.37 15.59 -9.86
CA GLU A 164 -5.89 16.13 -11.12
C GLU A 164 -6.59 17.48 -10.90
N ASP A 165 -6.70 18.29 -11.95
CA ASP A 165 -7.52 19.49 -11.92
C ASP A 165 -9.02 19.13 -11.87
N CYS A 166 -9.76 19.80 -11.00
CA CYS A 166 -11.18 19.57 -10.76
C CYS A 166 -11.92 20.89 -10.49
N ARG A 167 -13.26 20.83 -10.46
CA ARG A 167 -14.10 21.98 -10.06
C ARG A 167 -14.52 21.86 -8.61
N LYS A 168 -14.48 22.99 -7.87
CA LYS A 168 -14.98 23.02 -6.49
C LYS A 168 -16.45 22.67 -6.44
N ARG A 169 -16.83 21.85 -5.46
CA ARG A 169 -18.24 21.48 -5.24
C ARG A 169 -19.10 22.64 -4.73
N SER A 170 -18.49 23.55 -3.98
CA SER A 170 -19.15 24.76 -3.49
C SER A 170 -19.38 25.82 -4.58
N ASN A 171 -18.56 25.82 -5.64
CA ASN A 171 -18.67 26.72 -6.78
C ASN A 171 -17.93 26.15 -7.99
N SER A 172 -18.69 25.64 -8.97
CA SER A 172 -18.17 25.00 -10.18
C SER A 172 -17.36 25.93 -11.09
N SER A 173 -17.46 27.26 -10.91
CA SER A 173 -16.66 28.23 -11.65
C SER A 173 -15.20 28.25 -11.21
N ILE A 174 -14.90 27.71 -10.02
CA ILE A 174 -13.56 27.72 -9.43
C ILE A 174 -12.85 26.40 -9.77
N SER A 175 -11.74 26.50 -10.49
CA SER A 175 -10.82 25.38 -10.71
C SER A 175 -9.90 25.19 -9.50
N THR A 176 -9.67 23.95 -9.11
CA THR A 176 -8.76 23.57 -8.03
C THR A 176 -8.09 22.23 -8.37
N LYS A 177 -7.23 21.73 -7.49
CA LYS A 177 -6.64 20.39 -7.59
C LYS A 177 -7.32 19.45 -6.61
N CYS A 178 -7.67 18.26 -7.09
CA CYS A 178 -8.28 17.20 -6.28
C CYS A 178 -7.35 16.01 -6.17
N LEU A 179 -7.31 15.38 -5.01
CA LEU A 179 -6.78 14.02 -4.88
C LEU A 179 -7.87 13.06 -5.34
N MET A 180 -7.58 12.34 -6.41
CA MET A 180 -8.45 11.35 -7.01
C MET A 180 -8.15 9.97 -6.42
N ARG A 181 -9.19 9.15 -6.22
CA ARG A 181 -9.10 7.72 -5.96
C ARG A 181 -9.73 6.99 -7.14
N ARG A 182 -8.91 6.25 -7.88
CA ARG A 182 -9.30 5.33 -8.96
C ARG A 182 -9.56 3.95 -8.38
N THR A 183 -10.60 3.26 -8.84
CA THR A 183 -10.81 1.85 -8.51
C THR A 183 -11.26 1.04 -9.70
N SER A 184 -10.67 -0.14 -9.88
CA SER A 184 -11.13 -1.18 -10.81
C SER A 184 -11.51 -2.42 -10.02
N ASN A 185 -12.69 -2.99 -10.30
CA ASN A 185 -13.15 -4.25 -9.71
C ASN A 185 -12.59 -5.49 -10.41
N ILE A 186 -11.74 -5.30 -11.42
CA ILE A 186 -11.06 -6.34 -12.19
C ILE A 186 -9.57 -6.10 -12.03
N ILE A 187 -8.83 -7.15 -11.72
CA ILE A 187 -7.36 -7.14 -11.68
C ILE A 187 -6.84 -7.63 -13.02
N ASP A 188 -6.03 -6.81 -13.67
CA ASP A 188 -5.36 -7.15 -14.92
C ASP A 188 -3.86 -6.80 -14.86
N ASP A 189 -3.19 -6.76 -16.01
CA ASP A 189 -1.77 -6.44 -16.11
C ASP A 189 -1.49 -4.93 -16.25
N GLN A 190 -2.53 -4.10 -16.38
CA GLN A 190 -2.48 -2.65 -16.56
C GLN A 190 -2.88 -1.90 -15.28
N ILE A 191 -2.10 -2.09 -14.20
CA ILE A 191 -2.40 -1.54 -12.87
C ILE A 191 -2.58 -0.01 -12.81
N GLU A 192 -2.15 0.73 -13.82
CA GLU A 192 -2.25 2.20 -13.86
C GLU A 192 -3.51 2.69 -14.61
N ASP A 193 -4.22 1.81 -15.33
CA ASP A 193 -5.27 2.16 -16.29
C ASP A 193 -6.65 1.60 -15.91
N GLY A 194 -7.71 2.15 -16.52
CA GLY A 194 -9.09 1.68 -16.35
C GLY A 194 -9.75 2.10 -15.02
N GLY A 195 -10.88 1.46 -14.69
CA GLY A 195 -11.64 1.75 -13.48
C GLY A 195 -12.35 3.11 -13.45
N ASP A 196 -12.94 3.43 -12.30
CA ASP A 196 -13.67 4.67 -12.05
C ASP A 196 -12.92 5.55 -11.04
N SER A 197 -12.87 6.86 -11.30
CA SER A 197 -12.19 7.83 -10.43
C SER A 197 -13.15 8.76 -9.70
N VAL A 198 -12.91 8.98 -8.41
CA VAL A 198 -13.67 9.91 -7.57
C VAL A 198 -12.76 10.86 -6.81
N ALA A 199 -13.16 12.12 -6.64
CA ALA A 199 -12.41 13.08 -5.85
C ALA A 199 -12.59 12.80 -4.34
N LEU A 200 -11.50 12.51 -3.64
CA LEU A 200 -11.50 12.32 -2.18
C LEU A 200 -11.46 13.65 -1.42
N ILE A 201 -10.62 14.57 -1.89
CA ILE A 201 -10.45 15.88 -1.26
C ILE A 201 -10.09 16.94 -2.32
N GLU A 202 -10.67 18.13 -2.15
CA GLU A 202 -10.42 19.32 -2.98
C GLU A 202 -9.30 20.18 -2.36
N ASP A 203 -8.79 21.16 -3.12
CA ASP A 203 -7.80 22.13 -2.66
C ASP A 203 -6.43 21.54 -2.31
N VAL A 204 -6.03 20.46 -2.97
CA VAL A 204 -4.74 19.81 -2.75
C VAL A 204 -3.61 20.69 -3.27
N THR A 205 -2.68 21.06 -2.38
CA THR A 205 -1.45 21.80 -2.73
C THR A 205 -0.23 20.90 -2.77
N ARG A 206 -0.26 19.77 -2.04
CA ARG A 206 0.80 18.77 -2.05
C ARG A 206 0.22 17.38 -1.83
N PHE A 207 0.64 16.44 -2.65
CA PHE A 207 0.50 15.01 -2.41
C PHE A 207 1.90 14.41 -2.58
N LYS A 208 2.43 13.79 -1.53
CA LYS A 208 3.78 13.21 -1.55
C LYS A 208 3.78 11.83 -0.93
N LEU A 209 4.48 10.92 -1.58
CA LEU A 209 4.61 9.53 -1.21
C LEU A 209 6.08 9.16 -1.03
N ARG A 210 6.35 8.28 -0.06
CA ARG A 210 7.62 7.57 0.09
C ARG A 210 7.36 6.13 0.48
N TYR A 211 8.27 5.24 0.11
CA TYR A 211 8.12 3.79 0.25
C TYR A 211 9.25 3.22 1.09
N LEU A 212 8.91 2.37 2.06
CA LEU A 212 9.89 1.66 2.89
C LEU A 212 9.94 0.19 2.48
N GLY A 213 11.13 -0.31 2.19
CA GLY A 213 11.36 -1.70 1.80
C GLY A 213 11.48 -2.68 2.97
N TYR A 214 11.54 -3.97 2.64
CA TYR A 214 11.60 -5.08 3.62
C TYR A 214 13.02 -5.38 4.15
N GLN A 215 14.05 -4.75 3.60
CA GLN A 215 15.44 -4.98 3.98
C GLN A 215 15.71 -4.44 5.40
N GLU A 216 16.62 -5.07 6.15
CA GLU A 216 16.92 -4.70 7.55
C GLU A 216 17.36 -3.23 7.70
N ASN A 217 18.08 -2.69 6.71
CA ASN A 217 18.53 -1.29 6.67
C ASN A 217 17.84 -0.51 5.53
N ALA A 218 16.56 -0.81 5.26
CA ALA A 218 15.84 -0.12 4.19
C ALA A 218 15.72 1.38 4.46
N GLU A 219 16.08 2.18 3.45
CA GLU A 219 15.83 3.62 3.44
C GLU A 219 14.49 3.93 2.75
N TRP A 220 13.96 5.12 3.04
CA TRP A 220 12.76 5.63 2.35
C TRP A 220 13.07 5.99 0.90
N GLN A 221 12.35 5.38 -0.03
CA GLN A 221 12.50 5.58 -1.47
C GLN A 221 11.37 6.45 -2.03
N SER A 222 11.64 7.18 -3.12
CA SER A 222 10.67 8.04 -3.80
C SER A 222 9.81 7.30 -4.83
N GLN A 223 10.19 6.08 -5.19
CA GLN A 223 9.50 5.23 -6.16
C GLN A 223 9.53 3.79 -5.68
N TRP A 224 8.52 3.02 -6.06
CA TRP A 224 8.45 1.58 -5.84
C TRP A 224 7.74 0.92 -7.02
N ARG A 225 8.33 -0.15 -7.59
CA ARG A 225 7.76 -0.91 -8.70
C ARG A 225 7.95 -2.40 -8.42
N SER A 226 6.86 -3.14 -8.24
CA SER A 226 6.90 -4.59 -8.05
C SER A 226 6.82 -5.39 -9.36
N ASP A 227 6.64 -4.71 -10.48
CA ASP A 227 6.48 -5.30 -11.80
C ASP A 227 7.82 -5.36 -12.55
N GLN A 228 7.79 -5.56 -13.87
CA GLN A 228 9.01 -5.64 -14.69
C GLN A 228 9.81 -4.32 -14.74
N GLY A 229 9.22 -3.19 -14.33
CA GLY A 229 9.91 -1.91 -14.20
C GLY A 229 10.67 -1.73 -12.88
N GLY A 230 10.57 -2.68 -11.95
CA GLY A 230 11.31 -2.69 -10.68
C GLY A 230 12.78 -3.07 -10.82
N ASP A 231 13.58 -2.64 -9.85
CA ASP A 231 14.96 -3.09 -9.68
C ASP A 231 15.02 -4.44 -8.93
N ASP A 232 16.23 -4.99 -8.73
CA ASP A 232 16.43 -6.29 -8.06
C ASP A 232 15.90 -6.32 -6.61
N VAL A 233 15.64 -5.17 -6.00
CA VAL A 233 15.13 -5.06 -4.63
C VAL A 233 13.61 -5.00 -4.60
N THR A 234 13.01 -4.24 -5.52
CA THR A 234 11.60 -3.89 -5.54
C THR A 234 10.78 -4.84 -6.40
N LYS A 235 11.36 -5.40 -7.46
CA LYS A 235 10.70 -6.38 -8.32
C LYS A 235 10.17 -7.56 -7.52
N ASP A 236 8.93 -7.96 -7.80
CA ASP A 236 8.21 -9.04 -7.11
C ASP A 236 8.01 -8.83 -5.60
N HIS A 237 8.31 -7.64 -5.08
CA HIS A 237 8.17 -7.27 -3.67
C HIS A 237 7.30 -6.03 -3.53
N PHE A 238 6.41 -6.04 -2.55
CA PHE A 238 5.67 -4.88 -2.10
C PHE A 238 6.49 -4.17 -1.00
N PRO A 239 6.32 -2.84 -0.81
CA PRO A 239 6.90 -2.18 0.33
C PRO A 239 6.29 -2.72 1.63
N ILE A 240 6.93 -2.48 2.77
CA ILE A 240 6.37 -2.80 4.09
C ILE A 240 5.56 -1.63 4.66
N ALA A 241 5.84 -0.41 4.22
CA ALA A 241 5.11 0.78 4.60
C ALA A 241 5.18 1.87 3.52
N VAL A 242 4.17 2.73 3.51
CA VAL A 242 4.09 3.90 2.66
C VAL A 242 3.87 5.12 3.54
N GLU A 243 4.74 6.12 3.42
CA GLU A 243 4.51 7.42 4.01
C GLU A 243 3.68 8.27 3.05
N VAL A 244 2.53 8.75 3.51
CA VAL A 244 1.60 9.57 2.73
C VAL A 244 1.52 10.95 3.36
N THR A 245 1.84 11.98 2.60
CA THR A 245 1.69 13.38 2.99
C THR A 245 0.69 14.08 2.08
N ILE A 246 -0.34 14.67 2.68
CA ILE A 246 -1.33 15.49 1.98
C ILE A 246 -1.36 16.87 2.61
N GLU A 247 -1.20 17.90 1.78
CA GLU A 247 -1.44 19.29 2.13
C GLU A 247 -2.59 19.83 1.31
N VAL A 248 -3.53 20.48 1.99
CA VAL A 248 -4.61 21.23 1.36
C VAL A 248 -4.48 22.71 1.66
N GLN A 249 -5.03 23.58 0.82
CA GLN A 249 -5.20 25.03 1.05
C GLN A 249 -6.30 25.64 0.18
N ASP A 250 -7.34 26.17 0.82
CA ASP A 250 -8.38 26.93 0.13
C ASP A 250 -7.86 28.31 -0.29
N LYS A 251 -7.31 28.41 -1.50
CA LYS A 251 -6.73 29.65 -2.05
C LYS A 251 -7.77 30.73 -2.38
N THR A 252 -9.07 30.42 -2.32
CA THR A 252 -10.14 31.41 -2.54
C THR A 252 -10.30 32.36 -1.35
N LYS A 253 -9.79 31.97 -0.18
CA LYS A 253 -9.83 32.76 1.06
C LYS A 253 -8.46 33.38 1.30
N GLU A 254 -8.39 34.70 1.29
CA GLU A 254 -7.15 35.49 1.45
C GLU A 254 -6.32 35.11 2.69
N LYS A 255 -6.97 34.73 3.80
CA LYS A 255 -6.31 34.37 5.07
C LYS A 255 -6.23 32.86 5.33
N SER A 256 -6.42 32.03 4.30
CA SER A 256 -6.35 30.58 4.41
C SER A 256 -4.92 30.10 4.63
N LYS A 257 -4.68 29.35 5.71
CA LYS A 257 -3.39 28.70 5.96
C LYS A 257 -3.38 27.28 5.38
N PRO A 258 -2.25 26.75 4.91
CA PRO A 258 -2.15 25.35 4.53
C PRO A 258 -2.36 24.45 5.75
N THR A 259 -2.90 23.25 5.51
CA THR A 259 -3.08 22.21 6.52
C THR A 259 -2.48 20.95 5.94
N SER A 260 -1.42 20.47 6.57
CA SER A 260 -0.67 19.29 6.16
C SER A 260 -0.87 18.17 7.17
N MET A 261 -0.94 16.94 6.69
CA MET A 261 -0.97 15.75 7.50
C MET A 261 -0.13 14.67 6.83
N THR A 262 0.70 14.01 7.64
CA THR A 262 1.53 12.89 7.23
C THR A 262 1.18 11.67 8.07
N ILE A 263 1.03 10.53 7.41
CA ILE A 263 0.88 9.23 8.06
C ILE A 263 1.88 8.24 7.47
N VAL A 264 2.18 7.20 8.23
CA VAL A 264 2.87 6.00 7.73
C VAL A 264 1.87 4.86 7.78
N ALA A 265 1.49 4.34 6.62
CA ALA A 265 0.59 3.21 6.48
C ALA A 265 1.43 1.94 6.27
N GLU A 266 1.39 1.02 7.24
CA GLU A 266 1.97 -0.32 7.07
C GLU A 266 1.17 -1.13 6.06
N ILE A 267 1.84 -1.98 5.28
CA ILE A 267 1.19 -3.03 4.49
C ILE A 267 1.21 -4.28 5.36
N ARG A 268 0.03 -4.76 5.76
CA ARG A 268 -0.06 -5.80 6.81
C ARG A 268 0.33 -7.19 6.31
N ASN A 269 0.05 -7.48 5.05
CA ASN A 269 0.35 -8.77 4.45
C ASN A 269 0.94 -8.57 3.05
N PRO A 270 2.20 -8.07 2.95
CA PRO A 270 2.81 -7.80 1.66
C PRO A 270 3.06 -9.09 0.87
N ASN A 271 3.12 -10.25 1.55
CA ASN A 271 3.32 -11.58 0.96
C ASN A 271 4.52 -11.62 -0.01
N ASN A 272 5.60 -10.94 0.39
CA ASN A 272 6.87 -10.92 -0.34
C ASN A 272 7.54 -12.29 -0.29
N PRO A 273 8.24 -12.69 -1.36
CA PRO A 273 8.95 -13.95 -1.38
C PRO A 273 10.09 -13.89 -0.36
N ILE A 274 10.29 -14.98 0.38
CA ILE A 274 11.44 -15.12 1.25
C ILE A 274 12.64 -15.45 0.35
N LYS A 275 13.77 -14.76 0.53
CA LYS A 275 15.01 -15.15 -0.14
C LYS A 275 15.32 -16.60 0.24
N GLU A 276 15.36 -17.52 -0.73
CA GLU A 276 15.92 -18.85 -0.52
C GLU A 276 17.43 -18.67 -0.26
N GLU A 277 17.84 -18.58 1.00
CA GLU A 277 19.25 -18.73 1.38
C GLU A 277 19.69 -20.15 1.02
N GLY A 278 20.35 -20.33 -0.13
CA GLY A 278 21.03 -21.59 -0.43
C GLY A 278 21.14 -22.08 -1.87
N ALA A 279 20.97 -21.25 -2.90
CA ALA A 279 21.16 -21.71 -4.29
C ALA A 279 22.49 -21.28 -4.96
N ASP A 280 23.19 -20.26 -4.47
CA ASP A 280 24.42 -19.74 -5.09
C ASP A 280 25.65 -19.73 -4.15
N GLY A 281 25.65 -20.59 -3.12
CA GLY A 281 26.63 -20.54 -2.03
C GLY A 281 27.51 -21.78 -1.81
N GLN A 282 27.53 -22.76 -2.72
CA GLN A 282 28.42 -23.92 -2.62
C GLN A 282 29.31 -24.05 -3.86
N ASN A 283 30.20 -23.06 -4.02
CA ASN A 283 31.48 -23.29 -4.67
C ASN A 283 32.59 -22.62 -3.85
N GLN A 284 32.66 -22.97 -2.56
CA GLN A 284 33.89 -22.79 -1.80
C GLN A 284 34.79 -23.97 -2.17
N GLY A 285 35.86 -23.65 -2.90
CA GLY A 285 36.84 -24.61 -3.37
C GLY A 285 37.33 -25.51 -2.24
N GLU A 286 37.41 -26.81 -2.55
CA GLU A 286 38.14 -27.77 -1.75
C GLU A 286 39.56 -27.25 -1.45
N PRO A 287 40.04 -27.29 -0.20
CA PRO A 287 41.47 -27.19 0.04
C PRO A 287 42.09 -28.48 -0.51
N ALA A 288 42.98 -28.34 -1.50
CA ALA A 288 43.74 -29.44 -2.05
C ALA A 288 44.48 -30.20 -0.92
N PRO A 289 44.48 -31.54 -0.93
CA PRO A 289 45.20 -32.33 0.06
C PRO A 289 46.71 -32.16 -0.16
N GLY A 290 47.43 -31.91 0.93
CA GLY A 290 48.87 -31.73 0.90
C GLY A 290 49.62 -32.94 0.35
N GLY A 291 50.60 -32.66 -0.51
CA GLY A 291 51.70 -33.56 -0.86
C GLY A 291 53.01 -32.89 -0.47
N GLY A 292 53.82 -33.55 0.35
CA GLY A 292 55.07 -33.01 0.88
C GLY A 292 56.35 -33.41 0.12
N LEU A 293 57.44 -32.89 0.67
CA LEU A 293 58.84 -33.35 0.67
C LEU A 293 59.81 -32.96 -0.47
N GLY A 294 60.99 -32.49 -0.03
CA GLY A 294 62.28 -32.36 -0.75
C GLY A 294 62.56 -30.93 -1.22
N GLU A 295 63.65 -30.23 -0.87
CA GLU A 295 64.93 -30.52 -0.20
C GLU A 295 65.35 -29.29 0.63
#